data_AF-A0A670J1R1-F1
#
_entry.id   AF-A0A670J1R1-F1
#
_cell.length_a   1.000
_cell.length_b   1.000
_cell.length_c   1.000
_cell.angle_alpha   90.00
_cell.angle_beta   90.00
_cell.angle_gamma   90.00
#
_symmetry.space_group_name_H-M   'P 1'
#
loop_
_entity.id
_entity.type
_entity.pdbx_description
1 polymer ?
#
loop_
_entity_poly.entity_id
_entity_poly.type
_entity_poly.pdbx_seq_one_letter_code
_entity_poly.pdbx_strand_id
1 'polypeptide(L)'
;KTRDGAEIIWYHRANNKLQMTEAIQSPAHMIEADVLLCEEEGSGEPIMAHPPETSSDNTLKEWLNEIKNTSKGIKLDFKSLAAVNPSMKLLGDIKLRQPVWINADILPGPNGSNCVVDAKGFLDTVITFFPDVTLSLGWTTGWINLKCNKGYSLAMVQEMAKICRDLTQPITFPVRAALVRQSVPELLWLLQQSNRYTLTIWTGKHDDYSVEDLLFIRDSFDKSRVFYDILEPQKSEFRKAIGMQIAA
;
A
#
# COMPACT_ATOMS: atom_id res chain seq x y z
N LYS A 1 -9.87 18.89 -16.14
CA LYS A 1 -8.87 18.85 -15.04
C LYS A 1 -7.92 17.69 -15.31
N THR A 2 -6.61 17.93 -15.27
CA THR A 2 -5.60 16.86 -15.27
C THR A 2 -5.77 16.04 -13.98
N ARG A 3 -5.83 14.71 -14.08
CA ARG A 3 -5.94 13.82 -12.90
C ARG A 3 -4.63 13.83 -12.13
N ASP A 4 -4.72 13.82 -10.81
CA ASP A 4 -3.55 13.91 -9.92
C ASP A 4 -3.71 12.96 -8.74
N GLY A 5 -2.79 12.01 -8.57
CA GLY A 5 -2.87 11.01 -7.52
C GLY A 5 -2.69 11.61 -6.12
N ALA A 6 -2.16 12.83 -5.99
CA ALA A 6 -2.14 13.56 -4.72
C ALA A 6 -3.54 14.05 -4.28
N GLU A 7 -4.55 14.05 -5.16
CA GLU A 7 -5.94 14.33 -4.76
C GLU A 7 -6.56 13.17 -3.95
N ILE A 8 -6.01 11.95 -4.06
CA ILE A 8 -6.46 10.81 -3.26
C ILE A 8 -5.95 10.96 -1.83
N ILE A 9 -6.88 11.03 -0.88
CA ILE A 9 -6.58 11.16 0.54
C ILE A 9 -6.58 9.77 1.15
N TRP A 10 -5.50 9.42 1.84
CA TRP A 10 -5.33 8.14 2.50
C TRP A 10 -5.54 8.27 4.00
N TYR A 11 -6.17 7.25 4.58
CA TYR A 11 -6.10 6.92 5.99
C TYR A 11 -5.22 5.68 6.15
N HIS A 12 -4.10 5.82 6.85
CA HIS A 12 -3.09 4.78 7.00
C HIS A 12 -3.34 3.95 8.26
N ARG A 13 -3.22 2.62 8.16
CA ARG A 13 -3.29 1.66 9.28
C ARG A 13 -4.57 1.75 10.13
N ALA A 14 -5.73 1.58 9.51
CA ALA A 14 -6.99 1.44 10.23
C ALA A 14 -7.16 0.04 10.84
N ASN A 15 -6.29 -0.31 11.79
CA ASN A 15 -6.06 -1.68 12.27
C ASN A 15 -6.87 -2.05 13.52
N ASN A 16 -7.72 -1.18 14.06
CA ASN A 16 -8.60 -1.51 15.18
C ASN A 16 -9.98 -0.83 15.02
N LYS A 17 -10.95 -1.15 15.88
CA LYS A 17 -12.32 -0.61 15.77
C LYS A 17 -12.38 0.92 15.87
N LEU A 18 -11.56 1.50 16.76
CA LEU A 18 -11.47 2.95 16.91
C LEU A 18 -10.95 3.61 15.62
N GLN A 19 -9.80 3.15 15.12
CA GLN A 19 -9.18 3.70 13.91
C GLN A 19 -10.05 3.51 12.67
N MET A 20 -10.76 2.38 12.56
CA MET A 20 -11.74 2.16 11.48
C MET A 20 -12.88 3.19 11.56
N THR A 21 -13.42 3.45 12.75
CA THR A 21 -14.48 4.46 12.94
C THR A 21 -14.00 5.85 12.54
N GLU A 22 -12.79 6.23 12.98
CA GLU A 22 -12.12 7.47 12.59
C GLU A 22 -11.94 7.56 11.07
N ALA A 23 -11.46 6.48 10.45
CA ALA A 23 -11.20 6.41 9.01
C ALA A 23 -12.48 6.59 8.18
N ILE A 24 -13.58 5.95 8.59
CA ILE A 24 -14.90 6.06 7.94
C ILE A 24 -15.41 7.50 7.99
N GLN A 25 -15.26 8.16 9.13
CA GLN A 25 -15.73 9.55 9.34
C GLN A 25 -14.78 10.61 8.74
N SER A 26 -13.53 10.25 8.48
CA SER A 26 -12.53 11.15 7.91
C SER A 26 -12.82 11.54 6.45
N PRO A 27 -12.18 12.59 5.91
CA PRO A 27 -12.26 12.92 4.48
C PRO A 27 -11.48 11.95 3.56
N ALA A 28 -10.94 10.83 4.06
CA ALA A 28 -10.18 9.89 3.26
C ALA A 28 -10.99 9.33 2.06
N HIS A 29 -10.31 9.08 0.95
CA HIS A 29 -10.87 8.38 -0.20
C HIS A 29 -10.54 6.88 -0.14
N MET A 30 -9.33 6.55 0.34
CA MET A 30 -8.83 5.20 0.50
C MET A 30 -8.47 4.96 1.97
N ILE A 31 -8.85 3.80 2.49
CA ILE A 31 -8.46 3.33 3.83
C ILE A 31 -7.54 2.14 3.65
N GLU A 32 -6.33 2.28 4.19
CA GLU A 32 -5.34 1.22 4.23
C GLU A 32 -5.38 0.55 5.61
N ALA A 33 -5.26 -0.78 5.62
CA ALA A 33 -5.17 -1.54 6.85
C ALA A 33 -4.43 -2.86 6.63
N ASP A 34 -3.73 -3.30 7.68
CA ASP A 34 -2.90 -4.48 7.68
C ASP A 34 -3.70 -5.72 8.10
N VAL A 35 -3.43 -6.85 7.45
CA VAL A 35 -4.11 -8.12 7.69
C VAL A 35 -3.11 -9.19 8.13
N LEU A 36 -3.39 -9.79 9.28
CA LEU A 36 -2.70 -10.95 9.82
C LEU A 36 -3.68 -12.11 10.02
N LEU A 37 -3.15 -13.32 10.14
CA LEU A 37 -3.92 -14.45 10.64
C LEU A 37 -3.75 -14.49 12.16
N CYS A 38 -4.85 -14.52 12.91
CA CYS A 38 -4.78 -14.69 14.35
C CYS A 38 -4.22 -16.07 14.68
N GLU A 39 -3.09 -16.11 15.38
CA GLU A 39 -2.46 -17.35 15.85
C GLU A 39 -3.01 -17.81 17.21
N GLU A 40 -3.67 -16.90 17.94
CA GLU A 40 -4.29 -17.23 19.22
C GLU A 40 -5.48 -18.19 19.00
N GLU A 41 -5.50 -19.26 19.81
CA GLU A 41 -6.54 -20.31 19.84
C GLU A 41 -6.72 -21.14 18.55
N GLY A 42 -5.86 -20.98 17.54
CA GLY A 42 -5.95 -21.74 16.29
C GLY A 42 -7.22 -21.45 15.48
N SER A 43 -7.88 -20.31 15.72
CA SER A 43 -9.09 -19.90 15.02
C SER A 43 -8.91 -19.79 13.50
N GLY A 44 -7.69 -19.45 13.06
CA GLY A 44 -7.39 -19.21 11.65
C GLY A 44 -8.19 -18.04 11.08
N GLU A 45 -8.61 -17.09 11.93
CA GLU A 45 -9.40 -15.94 11.51
C GLU A 45 -8.49 -14.77 11.12
N PRO A 46 -8.70 -14.13 9.95
CA PRO A 46 -7.99 -12.91 9.61
C PRO A 46 -8.42 -11.74 10.48
N ILE A 47 -7.44 -11.01 11.00
CA ILE A 47 -7.62 -9.84 11.88
C ILE A 47 -6.91 -8.62 11.32
N MET A 48 -7.39 -7.44 11.72
CA MET A 48 -6.77 -6.17 11.35
C MET A 48 -5.60 -5.92 12.31
N ALA A 49 -4.35 -6.13 11.88
CA ALA A 49 -3.18 -5.99 12.75
C ALA A 49 -1.90 -5.86 11.94
N HIS A 50 -0.90 -5.18 12.51
CA HIS A 50 0.44 -5.06 11.96
C HIS A 50 1.43 -5.56 13.02
N PRO A 51 2.49 -6.31 12.68
CA PRO A 51 3.50 -6.70 13.66
C PRO A 51 4.16 -5.49 14.35
N PRO A 52 4.46 -5.55 15.67
CA PRO A 52 4.51 -6.74 16.50
C PRO A 52 3.16 -7.18 17.09
N GLU A 53 2.06 -6.44 16.85
CA GLU A 53 0.74 -6.85 17.31
C GLU A 53 0.29 -8.14 16.58
N THR A 54 -0.11 -9.16 17.35
CA THR A 54 -0.58 -10.48 16.86
C THR A 54 -2.07 -10.72 17.14
N SER A 55 -2.74 -9.78 17.79
CA SER A 55 -4.16 -9.78 18.10
C SER A 55 -4.77 -8.41 17.84
N SER A 56 -6.10 -8.35 17.70
CA SER A 56 -6.84 -7.12 17.43
C SER A 56 -8.25 -7.22 17.97
N ASP A 57 -8.85 -6.07 18.30
CA ASP A 57 -10.26 -5.98 18.67
C ASP A 57 -11.21 -6.02 17.45
N ASN A 58 -10.64 -6.10 16.24
CA ASN A 58 -11.35 -6.04 14.98
C ASN A 58 -10.92 -7.19 14.05
N THR A 59 -11.85 -8.09 13.76
CA THR A 59 -11.62 -9.10 12.72
C THR A 59 -11.74 -8.46 11.34
N LEU A 60 -11.13 -9.08 10.31
CA LEU A 60 -11.32 -8.61 8.94
C LEU A 60 -12.81 -8.64 8.55
N LYS A 61 -13.56 -9.63 9.01
CA LYS A 61 -14.99 -9.75 8.70
C LYS A 61 -15.80 -8.60 9.30
N GLU A 62 -15.57 -8.26 10.57
CA GLU A 62 -16.20 -7.11 11.21
C GLU A 62 -15.83 -5.82 10.48
N TRP A 63 -14.54 -5.63 10.19
CA TRP A 63 -14.04 -4.47 9.49
C TRP A 63 -14.67 -4.29 8.10
N LEU A 64 -14.74 -5.36 7.30
CA LEU A 64 -15.35 -5.32 5.98
C LEU A 64 -16.86 -5.05 6.01
N ASN A 65 -17.58 -5.51 7.04
CA ASN A 65 -19.02 -5.25 7.19
C ASN A 65 -19.30 -3.76 7.43
N GLU A 66 -18.45 -3.08 8.18
CA GLU A 66 -18.56 -1.63 8.38
C GLU A 66 -18.21 -0.88 7.09
N ILE A 67 -17.08 -1.23 6.47
CA ILE A 67 -16.62 -0.56 5.24
C ILE A 67 -17.59 -0.74 4.07
N LYS A 68 -18.29 -1.87 3.96
CA LYS A 68 -19.34 -2.11 2.94
C LYS A 68 -20.41 -1.02 2.91
N ASN A 69 -20.67 -0.36 4.03
CA ASN A 69 -21.68 0.69 4.15
C ASN A 69 -21.15 2.09 3.80
N THR A 70 -19.93 2.18 3.26
CA THR A 70 -19.27 3.45 2.93
C THR A 70 -18.95 3.54 1.44
N SER A 71 -18.54 4.73 0.98
CA SER A 71 -18.00 4.93 -0.37
C SER A 71 -16.47 4.87 -0.43
N LYS A 72 -15.81 4.45 0.65
CA LYS A 72 -14.34 4.45 0.77
C LYS A 72 -13.77 3.26 0.01
N GLY A 73 -12.75 3.48 -0.81
CA GLY A 73 -11.94 2.39 -1.33
C GLY A 73 -11.03 1.84 -0.23
N ILE A 74 -10.53 0.62 -0.41
CA ILE A 74 -9.67 -0.04 0.57
C ILE A 74 -8.37 -0.55 -0.03
N LYS A 75 -7.31 -0.58 0.78
CA LYS A 75 -6.07 -1.31 0.52
C LYS A 75 -5.80 -2.25 1.69
N LEU A 76 -5.83 -3.56 1.43
CA LEU A 76 -5.54 -4.57 2.46
C LEU A 76 -4.09 -5.04 2.32
N ASP A 77 -3.28 -4.81 3.35
CA ASP A 77 -1.85 -5.13 3.38
C ASP A 77 -1.56 -6.43 4.13
N PHE A 78 -1.27 -7.48 3.37
CA PHE A 78 -1.00 -8.81 3.88
C PHE A 78 0.47 -8.96 4.28
N LYS A 79 0.71 -9.33 5.54
CA LYS A 79 2.07 -9.61 6.04
C LYS A 79 2.44 -11.09 5.99
N SER A 80 1.48 -11.97 5.72
CA SER A 80 1.73 -13.41 5.59
C SER A 80 0.80 -14.04 4.55
N LEU A 81 1.29 -15.08 3.88
CA LEU A 81 0.50 -15.85 2.91
C LEU A 81 -0.68 -16.55 3.58
N ALA A 82 -0.54 -16.96 4.84
CA ALA A 82 -1.55 -17.71 5.58
C ALA A 82 -2.88 -16.94 5.73
N ALA A 83 -2.82 -15.61 5.80
CA ALA A 83 -4.02 -14.77 5.89
C ALA A 83 -4.73 -14.56 4.54
N VAL A 84 -4.08 -14.81 3.41
CA VAL A 84 -4.57 -14.40 2.08
C VAL A 84 -5.82 -15.19 1.68
N ASN A 85 -5.75 -16.53 1.66
CA ASN A 85 -6.88 -17.37 1.26
C ASN A 85 -8.16 -17.15 2.10
N PRO A 86 -8.11 -17.19 3.46
CA PRO A 86 -9.29 -16.93 4.26
C PRO A 86 -9.85 -15.52 4.04
N SER A 87 -8.98 -14.53 3.83
CA SER A 87 -9.42 -13.15 3.54
C SER A 87 -10.08 -13.01 2.18
N MET A 88 -9.58 -13.69 1.14
CA MET A 88 -10.20 -13.67 -0.19
C MET A 88 -11.61 -14.29 -0.18
N LYS A 89 -11.81 -15.36 0.61
CA LYS A 89 -13.14 -15.95 0.83
C LYS A 89 -14.10 -14.94 1.46
N LEU A 90 -13.68 -14.28 2.54
CA LEU A 90 -14.49 -13.26 3.22
C LEU A 90 -14.86 -12.09 2.29
N LEU A 91 -13.91 -11.59 1.50
CA LEU A 91 -14.18 -10.54 0.50
C LEU A 91 -15.20 -11.00 -0.54
N GLY A 92 -15.09 -12.25 -1.00
CA GLY A 92 -15.98 -12.85 -2.00
C GLY A 92 -17.42 -12.99 -1.49
N ASP A 93 -17.58 -13.30 -0.21
CA ASP A 93 -18.88 -13.41 0.46
C ASP A 93 -19.53 -12.04 0.66
N ILE A 94 -18.76 -11.05 1.11
CA ILE A 94 -19.26 -9.71 1.44
C ILE A 94 -19.65 -8.91 0.19
N LYS A 95 -18.94 -9.12 -0.93
CA LYS A 95 -19.14 -8.45 -2.24
C LYS A 95 -19.15 -6.92 -2.13
N LEU A 96 -17.96 -6.35 -1.99
CA LEU A 96 -17.78 -4.90 -1.98
C LEU A 96 -18.06 -4.29 -3.36
N ARG A 97 -18.55 -3.05 -3.37
CA ARG A 97 -18.77 -2.26 -4.61
C ARG A 97 -17.71 -1.19 -4.83
N GLN A 98 -17.02 -0.81 -3.76
CA GLN A 98 -15.91 0.13 -3.75
C GLN A 98 -14.62 -0.49 -4.33
N PRO A 99 -13.65 0.35 -4.74
CA PRO A 99 -12.31 -0.13 -5.14
C PRO A 99 -11.62 -0.92 -4.03
N VAL A 100 -11.04 -2.06 -4.39
CA VAL A 100 -10.26 -2.92 -3.49
C VAL A 100 -8.86 -3.09 -4.06
N TRP A 101 -7.85 -2.76 -3.26
CA TRP A 101 -6.44 -2.95 -3.57
C TRP A 101 -5.89 -4.03 -2.64
N ILE A 102 -5.18 -5.00 -3.20
CA ILE A 102 -4.60 -6.11 -2.43
C ILE A 102 -3.09 -5.98 -2.43
N ASN A 103 -2.52 -5.76 -1.25
CA ASN A 103 -1.12 -5.42 -1.06
C ASN A 103 -0.34 -6.55 -0.39
N ALA A 104 0.90 -6.75 -0.85
CA ALA A 104 1.91 -7.51 -0.12
C ALA A 104 3.33 -7.10 -0.54
N ASP A 105 4.27 -7.19 0.38
CA ASP A 105 5.69 -7.12 0.10
C ASP A 105 6.21 -8.49 -0.35
N ILE A 106 6.36 -8.65 -1.67
CA ILE A 106 6.66 -9.96 -2.29
C ILE A 106 8.13 -10.12 -2.70
N LEU A 107 8.94 -9.06 -2.57
CA LEU A 107 10.36 -9.05 -2.89
C LEU A 107 11.19 -8.37 -1.80
N PRO A 108 12.47 -8.73 -1.62
CA PRO A 108 13.36 -8.01 -0.73
C PRO A 108 13.76 -6.66 -1.35
N GLY A 109 13.63 -5.60 -0.57
CA GLY A 109 13.95 -4.24 -0.99
C GLY A 109 15.14 -3.65 -0.23
N PRO A 110 15.39 -2.35 -0.43
CA PRO A 110 16.52 -1.70 0.22
C PRO A 110 16.38 -1.72 1.74
N ASN A 111 17.44 -2.19 2.40
CA ASN A 111 17.54 -2.36 3.86
C ASN A 111 16.42 -3.23 4.48
N GLY A 112 15.66 -3.99 3.68
CA GLY A 112 14.61 -4.86 4.19
C GLY A 112 15.20 -6.05 4.96
N SER A 113 14.74 -6.24 6.19
CA SER A 113 15.11 -7.40 7.03
C SER A 113 13.95 -8.36 7.27
N ASN A 114 12.73 -7.96 6.92
CA ASN A 114 11.53 -8.75 7.15
C ASN A 114 11.39 -9.84 6.08
N CYS A 115 10.74 -10.95 6.46
CA CYS A 115 10.34 -11.99 5.54
C CYS A 115 9.38 -11.42 4.49
N VAL A 116 9.60 -11.80 3.23
CA VAL A 116 8.68 -11.48 2.13
C VAL A 116 7.51 -12.47 2.13
N VAL A 117 6.38 -12.05 1.56
CA VAL A 117 5.28 -12.96 1.22
C VAL A 117 5.65 -13.72 -0.06
N ASP A 118 5.38 -15.02 -0.11
CA ASP A 118 5.61 -15.82 -1.32
C ASP A 118 4.81 -15.26 -2.51
N ALA A 119 5.53 -14.74 -3.51
CA ALA A 119 4.95 -14.02 -4.63
C ALA A 119 3.96 -14.88 -5.43
N LYS A 120 4.33 -16.12 -5.73
CA LYS A 120 3.52 -17.01 -6.57
C LYS A 120 2.22 -17.40 -5.86
N GLY A 121 2.31 -17.88 -4.63
CA GLY A 121 1.15 -18.28 -3.83
C GLY A 121 0.21 -17.11 -3.56
N PHE A 122 0.76 -15.91 -3.30
CA PHE A 122 -0.04 -14.69 -3.16
C PHE A 122 -0.81 -14.36 -4.44
N LEU A 123 -0.11 -14.24 -5.57
CA LEU A 123 -0.71 -13.87 -6.86
C LEU A 123 -1.72 -14.92 -7.34
N ASP A 124 -1.36 -16.21 -7.29
CA ASP A 124 -2.26 -17.31 -7.69
C ASP A 124 -3.55 -17.27 -6.88
N THR A 125 -3.45 -17.07 -5.55
CA THR A 125 -4.63 -17.02 -4.68
C THR A 125 -5.49 -15.79 -4.97
N VAL A 126 -4.90 -14.59 -5.03
CA VAL A 126 -5.64 -13.34 -5.21
C VAL A 126 -6.34 -13.32 -6.58
N ILE A 127 -5.62 -13.67 -7.66
CA ILE A 127 -6.13 -13.60 -9.03
C ILE A 127 -7.20 -14.67 -9.29
N THR A 128 -7.10 -15.83 -8.63
CA THR A 128 -8.15 -16.87 -8.70
C THR A 128 -9.50 -16.34 -8.19
N PHE A 129 -9.49 -15.53 -7.12
CA PHE A 129 -10.72 -14.96 -6.57
C PHE A 129 -11.14 -13.68 -7.28
N PHE A 130 -10.19 -12.80 -7.59
CA PHE A 130 -10.45 -11.46 -8.11
C PHE A 130 -9.52 -11.15 -9.31
N PRO A 131 -9.86 -11.62 -10.52
CA PRO A 131 -9.00 -11.45 -11.70
C PRO A 131 -8.81 -9.99 -12.14
N ASP A 132 -9.71 -9.09 -11.74
CA ASP A 132 -9.69 -7.67 -12.13
C ASP A 132 -9.28 -6.72 -10.98
N VAL A 133 -8.79 -7.26 -9.86
CA VAL A 133 -8.40 -6.45 -8.69
C VAL A 133 -7.18 -5.59 -8.97
N THR A 134 -7.03 -4.47 -8.26
CA THR A 134 -5.77 -3.71 -8.28
C THR A 134 -4.77 -4.36 -7.34
N LEU A 135 -3.59 -4.72 -7.86
CA LEU A 135 -2.51 -5.27 -7.08
C LEU A 135 -1.59 -4.15 -6.58
N SER A 136 -1.15 -4.23 -5.33
CA SER A 136 -0.18 -3.32 -4.74
C SER A 136 1.05 -4.12 -4.31
N LEU A 137 2.03 -4.24 -5.20
CA LEU A 137 3.13 -5.21 -5.05
C LEU A 137 4.40 -4.50 -4.59
N GLY A 138 4.78 -4.75 -3.34
CA GLY A 138 5.86 -4.04 -2.68
C GLY A 138 7.15 -4.81 -2.52
N TRP A 139 8.09 -4.13 -1.89
CA TRP A 139 9.31 -4.73 -1.38
C TRP A 139 9.38 -4.51 0.13
N THR A 140 9.90 -5.49 0.85
CA THR A 140 10.27 -5.26 2.25
C THR A 140 11.37 -4.21 2.28
N THR A 141 11.19 -3.16 3.10
CA THR A 141 12.16 -2.06 3.18
C THR A 141 12.50 -1.75 4.62
N GLY A 142 13.68 -1.19 4.81
CA GLY A 142 14.11 -0.60 6.07
C GLY A 142 14.57 0.84 5.84
N TRP A 143 14.47 1.64 6.88
CA TRP A 143 15.11 2.94 6.93
C TRP A 143 16.18 2.89 8.02
N ILE A 144 17.41 3.30 7.65
CA ILE A 144 18.54 3.36 8.56
C ILE A 144 18.97 4.83 8.64
N ASN A 145 19.18 5.36 9.85
CA ASN A 145 19.66 6.74 10.06
C ASN A 145 21.16 6.88 9.74
N LEU A 146 21.53 6.59 8.50
CA LEU A 146 22.85 6.81 7.94
C LEU A 146 22.66 7.61 6.65
N LYS A 147 23.54 8.58 6.39
CA LYS A 147 23.51 9.50 5.24
C LYS A 147 23.52 8.83 3.84
N CYS A 148 23.47 7.50 3.78
CA CYS A 148 23.60 6.69 2.58
C CYS A 148 22.54 5.56 2.55
N ASN A 149 21.26 5.87 2.75
CA ASN A 149 20.22 4.90 2.42
C ASN A 149 20.28 4.61 0.91
N LYS A 150 20.57 3.36 0.56
CA LYS A 150 20.45 2.93 -0.84
C LYS A 150 18.96 2.86 -1.17
N GLY A 151 18.58 3.42 -2.31
CA GLY A 151 17.25 3.23 -2.84
C GLY A 151 17.11 1.89 -3.57
N TYR A 152 15.98 1.72 -4.27
CA TYR A 152 15.70 0.62 -5.19
C TYR A 152 16.73 0.58 -6.33
N SER A 153 17.36 -0.58 -6.51
CA SER A 153 18.33 -0.80 -7.58
C SER A 153 17.67 -1.26 -8.88
N LEU A 154 18.39 -1.17 -10.00
CA LEU A 154 17.91 -1.66 -11.29
C LEU A 154 17.54 -3.15 -11.24
N ALA A 155 18.32 -3.97 -10.55
CA ALA A 155 18.04 -5.40 -10.39
C ALA A 155 16.71 -5.63 -9.66
N MET A 156 16.42 -4.87 -8.59
CA MET A 156 15.18 -4.99 -7.83
C MET A 156 13.95 -4.67 -8.69
N VAL A 157 14.00 -3.59 -9.48
CA VAL A 157 12.88 -3.22 -10.36
C VAL A 157 12.73 -4.16 -11.55
N GLN A 158 13.82 -4.72 -12.07
CA GLN A 158 13.78 -5.73 -13.14
C GLN A 158 13.15 -7.04 -12.66
N GLU A 159 13.42 -7.45 -11.42
CA GLU A 159 12.81 -8.63 -10.82
C GLU A 159 11.29 -8.43 -10.64
N MET A 160 10.87 -7.29 -10.10
CA MET A 160 9.45 -6.94 -10.00
C MET A 160 8.77 -6.90 -11.38
N ALA A 161 9.41 -6.29 -12.37
CA ALA A 161 8.90 -6.25 -13.74
C ALA A 161 8.76 -7.66 -14.35
N LYS A 162 9.67 -8.59 -14.03
CA LYS A 162 9.57 -9.98 -14.47
C LYS A 162 8.34 -10.68 -13.89
N ILE A 163 8.06 -10.50 -12.59
CA ILE A 163 6.87 -11.07 -11.94
C ILE A 163 5.59 -10.48 -12.54
N CYS A 164 5.57 -9.18 -12.79
CA CYS A 164 4.36 -8.48 -13.23
C CYS A 164 4.05 -8.60 -14.73
N ARG A 165 5.00 -9.10 -15.53
CA ARG A 165 4.94 -9.09 -17.00
C ARG A 165 3.67 -9.69 -17.58
N ASP A 166 3.29 -10.86 -17.05
CA ASP A 166 2.17 -11.65 -17.58
C ASP A 166 0.85 -11.37 -16.85
N LEU A 167 0.88 -10.49 -15.84
CA LEU A 167 -0.30 -10.04 -15.11
C LEU A 167 -1.09 -9.04 -15.96
N THR A 168 -2.42 -9.07 -15.89
CA THR A 168 -3.32 -8.17 -16.63
C THR A 168 -3.90 -7.05 -15.76
N GLN A 169 -3.83 -7.20 -14.44
CA GLN A 169 -4.40 -6.30 -13.43
C GLN A 169 -3.74 -4.90 -13.48
N PRO A 170 -4.43 -3.83 -13.03
CA PRO A 170 -3.75 -2.61 -12.62
C PRO A 170 -2.76 -2.90 -11.48
N ILE A 171 -1.57 -2.32 -11.52
CA ILE A 171 -0.53 -2.56 -10.50
C ILE A 171 0.02 -1.24 -10.00
N THR A 172 -0.02 -1.04 -8.68
CA THR A 172 0.75 0.01 -8.03
C THR A 172 1.93 -0.59 -7.29
N PHE A 173 3.06 0.11 -7.30
CA PHE A 173 4.24 -0.28 -6.55
C PHE A 173 4.38 0.64 -5.33
N PRO A 174 4.09 0.16 -4.10
CA PRO A 174 4.35 0.92 -2.89
C PRO A 174 5.86 1.11 -2.71
N VAL A 175 6.31 2.35 -2.76
CA VAL A 175 7.72 2.74 -2.58
C VAL A 175 7.87 3.71 -1.42
N ARG A 176 8.87 3.49 -0.58
CA ARG A 176 9.09 4.28 0.64
C ARG A 176 9.67 5.65 0.30
N ALA A 177 9.01 6.73 0.71
CA ALA A 177 9.35 8.12 0.35
C ALA A 177 10.84 8.46 0.53
N ALA A 178 11.44 8.07 1.66
CA ALA A 178 12.84 8.32 1.99
C ALA A 178 13.85 7.68 1.01
N LEU A 179 13.42 6.70 0.20
CA LEU A 179 14.27 5.93 -0.71
C LEU A 179 14.08 6.30 -2.19
N VAL A 180 13.02 7.04 -2.53
CA VAL A 180 12.64 7.26 -3.93
C VAL A 180 13.61 8.20 -4.63
N ARG A 181 14.09 9.25 -3.95
CA ARG A 181 14.97 10.26 -4.56
C ARG A 181 16.21 9.65 -5.20
N GLN A 182 16.78 8.61 -4.60
CA GLN A 182 17.99 7.95 -5.11
C GLN A 182 17.68 6.93 -6.24
N SER A 183 16.41 6.66 -6.51
CA SER A 183 15.96 5.57 -7.41
C SER A 183 14.99 6.03 -8.49
N VAL A 184 14.91 7.33 -8.75
CA VAL A 184 14.05 7.87 -9.80
C VAL A 184 14.32 7.21 -11.16
N PRO A 185 15.58 7.04 -11.62
CA PRO A 185 15.85 6.38 -12.90
C PRO A 185 15.30 4.94 -12.97
N GLU A 186 15.50 4.15 -11.92
CA GLU A 186 15.06 2.75 -11.82
C GLU A 186 13.53 2.65 -11.79
N LEU A 187 12.88 3.50 -10.99
CA LEU A 187 11.42 3.51 -10.88
C LEU A 187 10.75 4.06 -12.15
N LEU A 188 11.36 5.03 -12.83
CA LEU A 188 10.91 5.46 -14.16
C LEU A 188 10.99 4.33 -15.18
N TRP A 189 12.12 3.60 -15.19
CA TRP A 189 12.27 2.42 -16.04
C TRP A 189 11.17 1.39 -15.78
N LEU A 190 10.83 1.13 -14.51
CA LEU A 190 9.74 0.23 -14.13
C LEU A 190 8.40 0.71 -14.69
N LEU A 191 8.05 1.99 -14.50
CA LEU A 191 6.79 2.55 -15.00
C LEU A 191 6.69 2.59 -16.54
N GLN A 192 7.80 2.55 -17.26
CA GLN A 192 7.81 2.46 -18.72
C GLN A 192 7.44 1.06 -19.25
N GLN A 193 7.52 0.02 -18.41
CA GLN A 193 7.22 -1.35 -18.84
C GLN A 193 5.74 -1.58 -19.14
N SER A 194 4.84 -0.78 -18.56
CA SER A 194 3.40 -0.88 -18.78
C SER A 194 2.67 0.40 -18.36
N ASN A 195 1.63 0.77 -19.11
CA ASN A 195 0.73 1.89 -18.75
C ASN A 195 -0.17 1.57 -17.55
N ARG A 196 -0.29 0.28 -17.16
CA ARG A 196 -1.04 -0.17 -15.99
C ARG A 196 -0.30 0.07 -14.67
N TYR A 197 0.97 0.44 -14.74
CA TYR A 197 1.82 0.58 -13.57
C TYR A 197 1.72 1.98 -12.96
N THR A 198 1.63 2.06 -11.64
CA THR A 198 1.64 3.31 -10.86
C THR A 198 2.58 3.17 -9.67
N LEU A 199 2.86 4.27 -8.98
CA LEU A 199 3.55 4.27 -7.68
C LEU A 199 2.59 4.69 -6.57
N THR A 200 2.75 4.09 -5.40
CA THR A 200 2.17 4.59 -4.14
C THR A 200 3.32 4.97 -3.22
N ILE A 201 3.54 6.27 -3.04
CA ILE A 201 4.55 6.77 -2.10
C ILE A 201 4.03 6.57 -0.69
N TRP A 202 4.75 5.84 0.15
CA TRP A 202 4.38 5.59 1.54
C TRP A 202 5.51 5.92 2.53
N THR A 203 5.20 6.06 3.81
CA THR A 203 6.20 6.39 4.85
C THR A 203 5.97 5.60 6.12
N GLY A 204 7.06 5.20 6.77
CA GLY A 204 7.05 4.76 8.16
C GLY A 204 7.02 5.96 9.12
N LYS A 205 6.65 5.68 10.38
CA LYS A 205 6.60 6.68 11.47
C LYS A 205 7.96 7.33 11.78
N HIS A 206 9.04 6.62 11.48
CA HIS A 206 10.41 7.02 11.81
C HIS A 206 11.26 7.34 10.57
N ASP A 207 10.63 7.39 9.40
CA ASP A 207 11.35 7.77 8.17
C ASP A 207 11.67 9.26 8.22
N ASP A 208 12.91 9.61 7.89
CA ASP A 208 13.32 10.99 7.67
C ASP A 208 13.26 11.31 6.17
N TYR A 209 12.43 12.30 5.81
CA TYR A 209 12.25 12.82 4.46
C TYR A 209 11.66 14.22 4.53
N SER A 210 11.99 15.04 3.53
CA SER A 210 11.54 16.43 3.44
C SER A 210 10.33 16.60 2.50
N VAL A 211 9.61 17.71 2.64
CA VAL A 211 8.61 18.13 1.64
C VAL A 211 9.26 18.38 0.28
N GLU A 212 10.51 18.85 0.26
CA GLU A 212 11.29 19.02 -0.97
C GLU A 212 11.51 17.69 -1.70
N ASP A 213 11.72 16.58 -0.97
CA ASP A 213 11.80 15.26 -1.58
C ASP A 213 10.48 14.84 -2.22
N LEU A 214 9.34 15.12 -1.58
CA LEU A 214 8.03 14.83 -2.15
C LEU A 214 7.73 15.66 -3.40
N LEU A 215 8.13 16.94 -3.40
CA LEU A 215 8.03 17.82 -4.57
C LEU A 215 8.94 17.32 -5.71
N PHE A 216 10.17 16.92 -5.40
CA PHE A 216 11.09 16.34 -6.38
C PHE A 216 10.53 15.06 -7.01
N ILE A 217 9.97 14.15 -6.19
CA ILE A 217 9.29 12.95 -6.67
C ILE A 217 8.15 13.35 -7.61
N ARG A 218 7.29 14.28 -7.18
CA ARG A 218 6.15 14.75 -7.96
C ARG A 218 6.53 15.34 -9.32
N ASP A 219 7.65 16.05 -9.40
CA ASP A 219 8.14 16.63 -10.66
C ASP A 219 8.84 15.59 -11.55
N SER A 220 9.28 14.47 -10.97
CA SER A 220 9.96 13.39 -11.68
C SER A 220 9.01 12.41 -12.40
N PHE A 221 7.76 12.32 -11.97
CA PHE A 221 6.79 11.33 -12.48
C PHE A 221 5.51 11.99 -13.03
N ASP A 222 4.74 11.24 -13.82
CA ASP A 222 3.39 11.63 -14.20
C ASP A 222 2.49 11.67 -12.95
N LYS A 223 1.99 12.87 -12.62
CA LYS A 223 1.16 13.15 -11.44
C LYS A 223 -0.09 12.26 -11.38
N SER A 224 -0.61 11.80 -12.53
CA SER A 224 -1.78 10.92 -12.58
C SER A 224 -1.46 9.47 -12.19
N ARG A 225 -0.18 9.10 -12.10
CA ARG A 225 0.34 7.74 -11.85
C ARG A 225 1.07 7.61 -10.51
N VAL A 226 1.01 8.62 -9.64
CA VAL A 226 1.67 8.61 -8.33
C VAL A 226 0.68 9.01 -7.24
N PHE A 227 0.42 8.09 -6.32
CA PHE A 227 -0.42 8.29 -5.13
C PHE A 227 0.45 8.51 -3.89
N TYR A 228 -0.08 9.15 -2.86
CA TYR A 228 0.68 9.55 -1.67
C TYR A 228 -0.04 9.11 -0.38
N ASP A 229 0.33 7.94 0.14
CA ASP A 229 -0.07 7.41 1.45
C ASP A 229 0.97 7.82 2.51
N ILE A 230 1.00 9.11 2.81
CA ILE A 230 2.04 9.73 3.65
C ILE A 230 1.48 10.29 4.96
N LEU A 231 2.30 10.30 6.01
CA LEU A 231 1.89 10.72 7.35
C LEU A 231 1.99 12.24 7.56
N GLU A 232 1.27 12.74 8.57
CA GLU A 232 1.42 14.11 9.06
C GLU A 232 2.75 14.27 9.84
N PRO A 233 3.36 15.47 9.86
CA PRO A 233 2.89 16.73 9.26
C PRO A 233 3.21 16.92 7.76
N GLN A 234 4.13 16.12 7.19
CA GLN A 234 4.60 16.32 5.80
C GLN A 234 3.47 16.21 4.79
N LYS A 235 2.45 15.38 5.04
CA LYS A 235 1.24 15.30 4.22
C LYS A 235 0.58 16.67 4.02
N SER A 236 0.27 17.37 5.12
CA SER A 236 -0.38 18.68 5.06
C SER A 236 0.52 19.73 4.38
N GLU A 237 1.81 19.73 4.69
CA GLU A 237 2.76 20.69 4.12
C GLU A 237 2.96 20.47 2.62
N PHE A 238 3.10 19.22 2.16
CA PHE A 238 3.19 18.87 0.76
C PHE A 238 1.94 19.29 -0.02
N ARG A 239 0.75 18.97 0.50
CA ARG A 239 -0.53 19.36 -0.12
C ARG A 239 -0.65 20.88 -0.24
N LYS A 240 -0.27 21.62 0.81
CA LYS A 240 -0.22 23.09 0.78
C LYS A 240 0.75 23.59 -0.29
N ALA A 241 1.94 23.01 -0.39
CA ALA A 241 2.96 23.39 -1.36
C ALA A 241 2.50 23.22 -2.82
N ILE A 242 1.64 22.23 -3.10
CA ILE A 242 1.10 21.98 -4.44
C ILE A 242 -0.27 22.63 -4.69
N GLY A 243 -0.72 23.52 -3.80
CA GLY A 243 -1.96 24.28 -3.95
C GLY A 243 -3.25 23.48 -3.68
N MET A 244 -3.15 22.31 -3.04
CA MET A 244 -4.32 21.56 -2.59
C MET A 244 -4.71 22.02 -1.19
N GLN A 245 -5.80 22.78 -1.08
CA GLN A 245 -6.35 23.16 0.23
C GLN A 245 -6.73 21.91 1.03
N ILE A 246 -6.43 21.95 2.32
CA ILE A 246 -7.00 21.02 3.30
C ILE A 246 -8.43 21.50 3.50
N ALA A 247 -9.42 20.70 3.09
CA ALA A 247 -10.79 20.96 3.50
C ALA A 247 -10.80 20.91 5.04
N ALA A 248 -11.19 22.03 5.65
CA ALA A 248 -11.40 22.16 7.08
C ALA A 248 -12.51 21.21 7.56
#